data_AF-A0A327J749-F1
#
_entry.id   AF-A0A327J749-F1
#
_cell.length_a   1.000
_cell.length_b   1.000
_cell.length_c   1.000
_cell.angle_alpha   90.00
_cell.angle_beta   90.00
_cell.angle_gamma   90.00
#
_symmetry.space_group_name_H-M   'P 1'
#
loop_
_entity.id
_entity.type
_entity.pdbx_description
1 polymer ?
#
loop_
_entity_poly.entity_id
_entity_poly.type
_entity_poly.pdbx_seq_one_letter_code
_entity_poly.pdbx_strand_id
1 'polypeptide(L)'
;MRDSIGIFDRIISFLSYITAGWGGMIVLVVMYFRKKTPSHFLRYNAMQSIFISLLYFIIAMGLGLILKFLSYIPFINYLVAQIAFFFNRPLLLDYSLIQLFTTCLIAYLAISSLLGIYPRVYWISKNIIDRNV
;
A
#
# COMPACT_ATOMS: atom_id res chain seq x y z
N MET A 1 23.04 6.27 -12.74
CA MET A 1 22.41 6.71 -14.00
C MET A 1 20.99 7.15 -13.68
N ARG A 2 20.68 8.45 -13.79
CA ARG A 2 19.28 8.93 -13.78
C ARG A 2 18.79 8.80 -15.22
N ASP A 3 18.26 7.64 -15.58
CA ASP A 3 17.41 7.59 -16.77
C ASP A 3 16.25 8.56 -16.53
N SER A 4 15.97 9.41 -17.52
CA SER A 4 14.84 10.32 -17.45
C SER A 4 13.56 9.49 -17.28
N ILE A 5 12.99 9.50 -16.07
CA ILE A 5 11.78 8.73 -15.77
C ILE A 5 10.65 9.26 -16.65
N GLY A 6 10.21 8.41 -17.59
CA GLY A 6 9.17 8.74 -18.55
C GLY A 6 7.83 9.03 -17.86
N ILE A 7 7.03 9.90 -18.46
CA ILE A 7 5.70 10.28 -17.94
C ILE A 7 4.79 9.05 -17.79
N PHE A 8 4.88 8.10 -18.73
CA PHE A 8 4.16 6.83 -18.69
C PHE A 8 4.43 6.05 -17.39
N ASP A 9 5.70 5.91 -17.02
CA ASP A 9 6.10 5.18 -15.81
C ASP A 9 5.59 5.84 -14.54
N ARG A 10 5.56 7.19 -14.51
CA ARG A 10 5.03 7.97 -13.37
C ARG A 10 3.52 7.78 -13.21
N ILE A 11 2.76 7.88 -14.30
CA ILE A 11 1.30 7.73 -14.28
C ILE A 11 0.92 6.32 -13.82
N ILE A 12 1.60 5.29 -14.35
CA ILE A 12 1.31 3.91 -13.97
C ILE A 12 1.72 3.64 -12.52
N SER A 13 2.87 4.17 -12.08
CA SER A 13 3.30 4.04 -10.68
C SER A 13 2.28 4.69 -9.74
N PHE A 14 1.78 5.87 -10.07
CA PHE A 14 0.70 6.55 -9.35
C PHE A 14 -0.59 5.72 -9.30
N LEU A 15 -1.05 5.23 -10.45
CA LEU A 15 -2.23 4.37 -10.55
C LEU A 15 -2.04 3.07 -9.75
N SER A 16 -0.82 2.52 -9.71
CA SER A 16 -0.53 1.30 -8.95
C SER A 16 -0.80 1.50 -7.47
N TYR A 17 -0.44 2.65 -6.88
CA TYR A 17 -0.75 2.91 -5.47
C TYR A 17 -2.24 3.09 -5.20
N ILE A 18 -2.95 3.81 -6.08
CA ILE A 18 -4.40 4.05 -5.91
C ILE A 18 -5.21 2.75 -6.08
N THR A 19 -4.77 1.88 -6.97
CA THR A 19 -5.44 0.61 -7.27
C THR A 19 -4.86 -0.56 -6.48
N ALA A 20 -4.19 -0.31 -5.35
CA ALA A 20 -3.65 -1.37 -4.49
C ALA A 20 -2.74 -2.39 -5.22
N GLY A 21 -1.99 -1.92 -6.22
CA GLY A 21 -1.04 -2.70 -7.02
C GLY A 21 -1.59 -3.23 -8.35
N TRP A 22 -2.90 -3.19 -8.57
CA TRP A 22 -3.53 -3.74 -9.78
C TRP A 22 -3.07 -3.04 -11.06
N GLY A 23 -3.02 -1.70 -11.06
CA GLY A 23 -2.61 -0.93 -12.23
C GLY A 23 -1.19 -1.28 -12.71
N GLY A 24 -0.26 -1.43 -11.77
CA GLY A 24 1.12 -1.82 -12.08
C GLY A 24 1.21 -3.25 -12.56
N MET A 25 0.48 -4.16 -11.92
CA MET A 25 0.44 -5.57 -12.30
C MET A 25 -0.06 -5.77 -13.74
N ILE A 26 -1.17 -5.13 -14.11
CA ILE A 26 -1.73 -5.21 -15.46
C ILE A 26 -0.70 -4.73 -16.49
N VAL A 27 -0.05 -3.60 -16.23
CA VAL A 27 0.95 -3.04 -17.16
C VAL A 27 2.18 -3.95 -17.27
N LEU A 28 2.67 -4.50 -16.17
CA LEU A 28 3.80 -5.44 -16.18
C LEU A 28 3.47 -6.68 -17.03
N VAL A 29 2.26 -7.23 -16.90
CA VAL A 29 1.77 -8.35 -17.72
C VAL A 29 1.70 -7.97 -19.20
N VAL A 30 1.15 -6.80 -19.52
CA VAL A 30 1.11 -6.31 -20.92
C VAL A 30 2.51 -6.12 -21.50
N MET A 31 3.44 -5.56 -20.73
CA MET A 31 4.84 -5.38 -21.17
C MET A 31 5.55 -6.72 -21.38
N TYR A 32 5.25 -7.72 -20.56
CA TYR A 32 5.74 -9.10 -20.73
C TYR A 32 5.31 -9.67 -22.08
N PHE A 33 4.02 -9.61 -22.43
CA PHE A 33 3.53 -10.07 -23.74
C PHE A 33 4.12 -9.27 -24.92
N ARG A 34 4.37 -7.97 -24.73
CA ARG A 34 5.01 -7.12 -25.74
C ARG A 34 6.54 -7.27 -25.79
N LYS A 35 7.12 -8.17 -24.99
CA LYS A 35 8.58 -8.39 -24.85
C LYS A 35 9.36 -7.09 -24.56
N LYS A 36 8.72 -6.13 -23.88
CA LYS A 36 9.35 -4.87 -23.46
C LYS A 36 9.83 -5.00 -22.02
N THR A 37 11.03 -4.52 -21.73
CA THR A 37 11.55 -4.45 -20.37
C THR A 37 10.95 -3.23 -19.65
N PRO A 38 10.23 -3.42 -18.53
CA PRO A 38 9.79 -2.30 -17.73
C PRO A 38 10.98 -1.60 -17.08
N SER A 39 10.92 -0.28 -16.92
CA SER A 39 11.97 0.48 -16.25
C SER A 39 12.10 0.08 -14.78
N HIS A 40 13.28 0.29 -14.19
CA HIS A 40 13.49 0.03 -12.76
C HIS A 40 12.51 0.82 -11.89
N PHE A 41 12.18 2.06 -12.28
CA PHE A 41 11.20 2.87 -11.57
C PHE A 41 9.80 2.23 -11.56
N LEU A 42 9.33 1.76 -12.72
CA LEU A 42 8.02 1.14 -12.83
C LEU A 42 7.96 -0.18 -12.05
N ARG A 43 8.99 -1.03 -12.16
CA ARG A 43 9.08 -2.29 -11.42
C ARG A 43 9.05 -2.06 -9.91
N TYR A 44 9.83 -1.09 -9.43
CA TYR A 44 9.91 -0.71 -8.02
C TYR A 44 8.54 -0.33 -7.46
N ASN A 45 7.86 0.64 -8.08
CA ASN A 45 6.59 1.15 -7.57
C ASN A 45 5.45 0.12 -7.69
N ALA A 46 5.43 -0.66 -8.78
CA ALA A 46 4.45 -1.74 -8.94
C ALA A 46 4.63 -2.82 -7.86
N MET A 47 5.85 -3.29 -7.61
CA MET A 47 6.09 -4.27 -6.55
C MET A 47 5.82 -3.69 -5.15
N GLN A 48 6.17 -2.42 -4.92
CA GLN A 48 5.92 -1.76 -3.64
C GLN A 48 4.44 -1.62 -3.33
N SER A 49 3.64 -1.18 -4.28
CA SER A 49 2.20 -1.01 -4.11
C SER A 49 1.49 -2.34 -3.85
N ILE A 50 1.86 -3.41 -4.57
CA ILE A 50 1.36 -4.76 -4.32
C ILE A 50 1.72 -5.21 -2.90
N PHE A 51 2.99 -5.08 -2.50
CA PHE A 51 3.45 -5.56 -1.20
C PHE A 51 2.80 -4.81 -0.04
N ILE A 52 2.71 -3.48 -0.12
CA ILE A 52 2.07 -2.66 0.92
C ILE A 52 0.59 -3.02 1.06
N SER A 53 -0.11 -3.25 -0.06
CA SER A 53 -1.53 -3.61 -0.05
C SER A 53 -1.77 -4.98 0.56
N LEU A 54 -0.95 -5.98 0.19
CA LEU A 54 -1.00 -7.31 0.79
C LEU A 54 -0.65 -7.30 2.28
N LEU A 55 0.38 -6.55 2.67
CA LEU A 55 0.76 -6.42 4.08
C LEU A 55 -0.36 -5.79 4.89
N TYR A 56 -0.97 -4.71 4.38
CA TYR A 56 -2.12 -4.08 5.02
C TYR A 56 -3.29 -5.05 5.17
N PHE A 57 -3.62 -5.82 4.12
CA PHE A 57 -4.67 -6.82 4.16
C PHE A 57 -4.41 -7.90 5.22
N ILE A 58 -3.20 -8.46 5.28
CA ILE A 58 -2.82 -9.48 6.26
C ILE A 58 -2.93 -8.94 7.69
N ILE A 59 -2.43 -7.73 7.94
CA ILE A 59 -2.51 -7.09 9.26
C ILE A 59 -3.97 -6.84 9.65
N ALA A 60 -4.78 -6.29 8.73
CA ALA A 60 -6.18 -5.98 8.99
C ALA A 60 -7.00 -7.25 9.28
N MET A 61 -6.82 -8.31 8.48
CA MET A 61 -7.48 -9.60 8.72
C MET A 61 -6.99 -10.26 10.01
N GLY A 62 -5.69 -10.26 10.28
CA GLY A 62 -5.11 -10.82 11.48
C GLY A 62 -5.62 -10.14 12.75
N LEU A 63 -5.63 -8.80 12.77
CA LEU A 63 -6.21 -8.04 13.88
C LEU A 63 -7.70 -8.30 14.01
N GLY A 64 -8.46 -8.33 12.92
CA GLY A 64 -9.89 -8.65 12.94
C GLY A 64 -10.18 -10.04 13.53
N LEU A 65 -9.35 -11.03 13.19
CA LEU A 65 -9.42 -12.38 13.76
C LEU A 65 -9.14 -12.37 15.27
N ILE A 66 -8.06 -11.72 15.69
CA ILE A 66 -7.68 -11.61 17.11
C ILE A 66 -8.80 -10.94 17.91
N LEU A 67 -9.32 -9.80 17.44
CA LEU A 67 -10.39 -9.09 18.13
C LEU A 67 -11.65 -9.96 18.27
N LYS A 68 -12.02 -10.73 17.23
CA LYS A 68 -13.14 -11.69 17.32
C LYS A 68 -12.92 -12.74 18.41
N PHE A 69 -11.72 -13.30 18.52
CA PHE A 69 -11.42 -14.27 19.58
C PHE A 69 -11.48 -13.66 20.98
N LEU A 70 -10.94 -12.44 21.15
CA LEU A 70 -10.97 -11.76 22.45
C LEU A 70 -12.39 -11.34 22.86
N SER A 71 -13.29 -11.10 21.91
CA SER A 71 -14.70 -10.76 22.17
C SER A 71 -15.53 -11.89 22.79
N TYR A 72 -15.07 -13.15 22.78
CA TYR A 72 -15.76 -14.24 23.48
C TYR A 72 -15.64 -14.17 25.01
N ILE A 73 -14.65 -13.44 25.53
CA ILE A 73 -14.41 -13.31 26.96
C ILE A 73 -15.17 -12.07 27.46
N PRO A 74 -16.18 -12.20 28.35
CA PRO A 74 -17.14 -11.13 28.64
C PRO A 74 -16.52 -9.83 29.19
N PHE A 75 -15.48 -9.92 30.05
CA PHE A 75 -14.78 -8.74 30.57
C PHE A 75 -13.86 -8.08 29.52
N ILE A 76 -13.18 -8.90 28.72
CA ILE A 76 -12.24 -8.43 27.69
C ILE A 76 -13.01 -7.83 26.51
N ASN A 77 -14.20 -8.34 26.20
CA ASN A 77 -15.05 -7.84 25.12
C ASN A 77 -15.35 -6.34 25.27
N TYR A 78 -15.60 -5.86 26.49
CA TYR A 78 -15.82 -4.43 26.73
C TYR A 78 -14.60 -3.59 26.39
N LEU A 79 -13.39 -4.03 26.80
CA LEU A 79 -12.14 -3.35 26.48
C LEU A 79 -11.86 -3.35 24.97
N VAL A 80 -12.07 -4.51 24.32
CA VAL A 80 -11.92 -4.67 22.87
C VAL A 80 -12.86 -3.76 22.11
N ALA A 81 -14.12 -3.67 22.53
CA ALA A 81 -15.12 -2.80 21.92
C ALA A 81 -14.72 -1.32 22.05
N GLN A 82 -14.23 -0.88 23.21
CA GLN A 82 -13.75 0.50 23.39
C GLN A 82 -12.53 0.82 22.52
N ILE A 83 -11.55 -0.09 22.45
CA ILE A 83 -10.36 0.08 21.61
C ILE A 83 -10.78 0.14 20.13
N ALA A 84 -11.57 -0.83 19.68
CA ALA A 84 -12.06 -0.89 18.31
C ALA A 84 -12.87 0.37 17.95
N PHE A 85 -13.71 0.86 18.86
CA PHE A 85 -14.45 2.10 18.68
C PHE A 85 -13.52 3.31 18.56
N PHE A 86 -12.51 3.42 19.41
CA PHE A 86 -11.58 4.56 19.36
C PHE A 86 -10.82 4.65 18.02
N PHE A 87 -10.41 3.51 17.46
CA PHE A 87 -9.68 3.45 16.20
C PHE A 87 -10.59 3.51 14.95
N ASN A 88 -11.82 3.00 15.04
CA ASN A 88 -12.76 2.95 13.92
C ASN A 88 -13.78 4.08 13.90
N ARG A 89 -13.93 4.87 14.98
CA ARG A 89 -14.85 6.01 14.98
C ARG A 89 -14.47 7.01 13.87
N PRO A 90 -15.47 7.59 13.19
CA PRO A 90 -15.22 8.65 12.22
C PRO A 90 -14.62 9.86 12.93
N LEU A 91 -13.49 10.35 12.44
CA LEU A 91 -12.81 11.53 12.99
C LEU A 91 -12.88 12.72 12.05
N LEU A 92 -12.48 12.52 10.79
CA LEU A 92 -12.37 13.57 9.79
C LEU A 92 -12.96 13.07 8.47
N LEU A 93 -13.94 13.80 7.93
CA LEU A 93 -14.62 13.45 6.66
C LEU A 93 -15.18 12.01 6.65
N ASP A 94 -15.71 11.56 7.78
CA ASP A 94 -16.21 10.20 8.02
C ASP A 94 -15.16 9.07 7.92
N TYR A 95 -13.88 9.40 7.71
CA TYR A 95 -12.80 8.42 7.78
C TYR A 95 -12.43 8.11 9.23
N SER A 96 -12.21 6.83 9.50
CA SER A 96 -11.64 6.38 10.77
C SER A 96 -10.16 6.75 10.89
N LEU A 97 -9.60 6.69 12.11
CA LEU A 97 -8.19 6.98 12.34
C LEU A 97 -7.27 6.09 11.48
N ILE A 98 -7.61 4.80 11.40
CA ILE A 98 -6.87 3.82 10.60
C ILE A 98 -6.98 4.15 9.10
N GLN A 99 -8.18 4.48 8.63
CA GLN A 99 -8.41 4.84 7.23
C GLN A 99 -7.69 6.13 6.86
N LEU A 100 -7.69 7.13 7.72
CA LEU A 100 -7.00 8.40 7.48
C LEU A 100 -5.48 8.16 7.38
N PHE A 101 -4.91 7.40 8.33
CA PHE A 101 -3.49 7.05 8.28
C PHE A 101 -3.11 6.31 7.00
N THR A 102 -3.87 5.28 6.63
CA THR A 102 -3.61 4.47 5.43
C THR A 102 -3.79 5.27 4.15
N THR A 103 -4.82 6.12 4.08
CA THR A 103 -5.05 7.02 2.94
C THR A 103 -3.92 8.03 2.79
N CYS A 104 -3.47 8.65 3.88
CA CYS A 104 -2.32 9.56 3.85
C CYS A 104 -1.04 8.85 3.38
N LEU A 105 -0.81 7.62 3.84
CA LEU A 105 0.33 6.82 3.41
C LEU A 105 0.25 6.50 1.91
N ILE A 106 -0.89 6.05 1.40
CA ILE A 106 -1.09 5.77 -0.03
C ILE A 106 -0.92 7.05 -0.84
N ALA A 107 -1.51 8.17 -0.40
CA ALA A 107 -1.39 9.46 -1.07
C ALA A 107 0.07 9.94 -1.16
N TYR A 108 0.84 9.81 -0.07
CA TYR A 108 2.26 10.14 -0.04
C TYR A 108 3.05 9.33 -1.08
N LEU A 109 2.82 8.02 -1.15
CA LEU A 109 3.49 7.13 -2.10
C LEU A 109 3.09 7.44 -3.55
N ALA A 110 1.79 7.63 -3.78
CA ALA A 110 1.23 7.95 -5.09
C ALA A 110 1.79 9.28 -5.62
N ILE A 111 1.68 10.37 -4.85
CA ILE A 111 2.14 11.70 -5.25
C ILE A 111 3.65 11.69 -5.48
N SER A 112 4.42 11.07 -4.60
CA SER A 112 5.87 10.97 -4.74
C SER A 112 6.26 10.23 -6.02
N SER A 113 5.54 9.14 -6.37
CA SER A 113 5.75 8.41 -7.62
C SER A 113 5.37 9.24 -8.86
N LEU A 114 4.34 10.10 -8.76
CA LEU A 114 3.93 11.01 -9.84
C LEU A 114 5.00 12.08 -10.11
N LEU A 115 5.69 12.54 -9.06
CA LEU A 115 6.82 13.46 -9.17
C LEU A 115 8.09 12.79 -9.72
N GLY A 116 8.09 11.46 -9.93
CA GLY A 116 9.26 10.71 -10.36
C GLY A 116 10.29 10.51 -9.23
N ILE A 117 9.88 10.64 -7.98
CA ILE A 117 10.71 10.37 -6.81
C ILE A 117 10.41 8.93 -6.38
N TYR A 118 11.44 8.14 -6.04
CA TYR A 118 11.24 6.81 -5.47
C TYR A 118 10.65 6.94 -4.06
N PRO A 119 9.38 6.58 -3.84
CA PRO A 119 8.77 6.72 -2.53
C PRO A 119 9.26 5.60 -1.61
N ARG A 120 10.11 5.94 -0.64
CA ARG A 120 10.73 4.93 0.23
C ARG A 120 9.95 4.76 1.54
N VAL A 121 9.63 3.52 1.88
CA VAL A 121 9.14 3.11 3.20
C VAL A 121 10.28 2.38 3.91
N TYR A 122 10.70 2.87 5.09
CA TYR A 122 12.00 2.60 5.75
C TYR A 122 12.32 1.11 6.06
N TRP A 123 11.45 0.16 5.75
CA TRP A 123 11.72 -1.28 5.94
C TRP A 123 11.38 -2.11 4.70
N ILE A 124 10.24 -1.81 4.07
CA ILE A 124 9.77 -2.48 2.84
C ILE A 124 10.72 -2.21 1.68
N SER A 125 11.05 -0.94 1.44
CA SER A 125 11.87 -0.55 0.30
C SER A 125 13.29 -1.15 0.38
N LYS A 126 13.90 -1.11 1.57
CA LYS A 126 15.29 -1.52 1.79
C LYS A 126 15.49 -3.04 1.81
N ASN A 127 14.57 -3.80 2.41
CA ASN A 127 14.76 -5.24 2.61
C ASN A 127 14.15 -6.10 1.50
N ILE A 128 13.12 -5.62 0.82
CA ILE A 128 12.31 -6.44 -0.08
C ILE A 128 12.45 -5.97 -1.52
N ILE A 129 12.42 -4.66 -1.75
CA ILE A 129 12.29 -4.14 -3.12
C ILE A 129 13.64 -3.91 -3.76
N ASP A 130 14.57 -3.25 -3.05
CA ASP A 130 15.93 -2.98 -3.55
C ASP A 130 16.75 -4.26 -3.81
N ARG A 131 16.31 -5.43 -3.30
CA ARG A 131 16.95 -6.73 -3.56
C ARG A 131 16.38 -7.49 -4.76
N ASN A 132 15.18 -7.14 -5.22
CA ASN A 132 14.41 -7.90 -6.22
C ASN A 132 14.17 -7.12 -7.53
N VAL A 133 14.67 -5.89 -7.64
CA VAL A 133 14.50 -4.98 -8.79
C VAL A 133 15.85 -4.55 -9.34
#